data_AF-A0A4R1Y3C3-F1
#
_entry.id   AF-A0A4R1Y3C3-F1
#
_cell.length_a   1.000
_cell.length_b   1.000
_cell.length_c   1.000
_cell.angle_alpha   90.00
_cell.angle_beta   90.00
_cell.angle_gamma   90.00
#
_symmetry.space_group_name_H-M   'P 1'
#
loop_
_entity.id
_entity.type
_entity.pdbx_description
1 polymer ?
#
loop_
_entity_poly.entity_id
_entity_poly.type
_entity_poly.pdbx_seq_one_letter_code
_entity_poly.pdbx_strand_id
1 'polypeptide(L)'
;MSLKKTILFSTLAVLIAIIGLVFFYSYMIYGIHPSDEGNISTSCEYDTIKKEFTSIKIITIKNGKRVITEGTEADCSNLNFNN
;
A
#
# COMPACT_ATOMS: atom_id res chain seq x y z
N MET A 1 40.66 10.96 -20.55
CA MET A 1 39.19 10.88 -20.68
C MET A 1 38.66 12.29 -20.89
N SER A 2 37.84 12.55 -21.92
CA SER A 2 37.38 13.92 -22.25
C SER A 2 36.43 14.46 -21.17
N LEU A 3 36.58 15.73 -20.78
CA LEU A 3 35.72 16.41 -19.78
C LEU A 3 34.22 16.22 -20.08
N LYS A 4 33.82 16.26 -21.35
CA LYS A 4 32.44 16.01 -21.79
C LYS A 4 31.94 14.61 -21.45
N LYS A 5 32.81 13.60 -21.59
CA LYS A 5 32.48 12.21 -21.25
C LYS A 5 32.31 12.06 -19.73
N THR A 6 33.19 12.69 -18.93
CA THR A 6 33.07 12.66 -17.47
C THR A 6 31.77 13.30 -16.98
N ILE A 7 31.39 14.45 -17.55
CA ILE A 7 30.12 15.10 -17.23
C ILE A 7 28.95 14.19 -17.59
N LEU A 8 28.92 13.62 -18.80
CA LEU A 8 27.86 12.72 -19.25
C LEU A 8 27.66 11.53 -18.29
N PHE A 9 28.73 10.86 -17.89
CA PHE A 9 28.65 9.72 -16.97
C PHE A 9 28.19 10.14 -15.58
N SER A 10 28.63 11.29 -15.09
CA SER A 10 28.17 11.84 -13.82
C SER A 10 26.67 12.14 -13.84
N THR A 11 26.17 12.81 -14.87
CA THR A 11 24.74 13.11 -15.01
C THR A 11 23.91 11.83 -15.13
N LEU A 12 24.40 10.83 -15.86
CA LEU A 12 23.72 9.54 -15.97
C LEU A 12 23.66 8.80 -14.63
N ALA A 13 24.75 8.80 -13.85
CA ALA A 13 24.78 8.19 -12.53
C ALA A 13 23.79 8.86 -11.57
N VAL A 14 23.71 10.19 -11.59
CA VAL A 14 22.74 10.95 -10.78
C VAL A 14 21.30 10.62 -11.19
N LEU A 15 21.02 10.54 -12.50
CA LEU A 15 19.68 10.18 -12.98
C LEU A 15 19.27 8.75 -12.54
N ILE A 16 20.19 7.79 -12.64
CA ILE A 16 19.95 6.42 -12.17
C ILE A 16 19.67 6.40 -10.67
N ALA A 17 20.42 7.16 -9.87
CA ALA A 17 20.20 7.27 -8.43
C ALA A 17 18.82 7.86 -8.11
N ILE A 18 18.39 8.92 -8.81
CA ILE A 18 17.07 9.52 -8.64
C ILE A 18 15.97 8.52 -8.99
N ILE A 19 16.10 7.81 -10.12
CA ILE A 19 15.13 6.78 -10.53
C ILE A 19 15.06 5.68 -9.46
N GLY A 20 16.20 5.22 -8.95
CA GLY A 20 16.26 4.23 -7.88
C GLY A 20 15.55 4.68 -6.61
N LEU A 21 15.73 5.95 -6.20
CA LEU A 21 15.02 6.53 -5.06
C LEU A 21 13.51 6.58 -5.27
N VAL A 22 13.04 6.93 -6.47
CA VAL A 22 11.60 6.96 -6.79
C VAL A 22 10.99 5.56 -6.72
N PHE A 23 11.66 4.54 -7.25
CA PHE A 23 11.22 3.16 -7.16
C PHE A 23 11.20 2.66 -5.71
N PHE A 24 12.26 2.95 -4.95
CA PHE A 24 12.32 2.60 -3.54
C PHE A 24 11.20 3.24 -2.72
N TYR A 25 10.97 4.53 -2.91
CA TYR A 25 9.90 5.25 -2.21
C TYR A 25 8.51 4.72 -2.58
N SER A 26 8.27 4.46 -3.87
CA SER A 26 7.02 3.85 -4.35
C SER A 26 6.80 2.46 -3.75
N TYR A 27 7.86 1.66 -3.65
CA TYR A 27 7.81 0.34 -3.00
C TYR A 27 7.47 0.46 -1.50
N MET A 28 8.08 1.41 -0.79
CA MET A 28 7.80 1.62 0.64
C MET A 28 6.35 2.04 0.94
N ILE A 29 5.69 2.77 0.04
CA ILE A 29 4.30 3.21 0.25
C ILE A 29 3.29 2.14 -0.19
N TYR A 30 3.49 1.58 -1.39
CA TYR A 30 2.47 0.76 -2.04
C TYR A 30 2.79 -0.73 -2.04
N GLY A 31 4.05 -1.08 -1.79
CA GLY A 31 4.53 -2.44 -1.75
C GLY A 31 3.92 -3.24 -0.62
N ILE A 32 3.97 -4.57 -0.79
CA ILE A 32 3.69 -5.52 0.27
C ILE A 32 5.04 -5.88 0.87
N HIS A 33 5.24 -5.55 2.13
CA HIS A 33 6.47 -5.89 2.84
C HIS A 33 6.31 -7.26 3.48
N PRO A 34 7.39 -8.05 3.63
CA PRO A 34 7.34 -9.28 4.40
C PRO A 34 6.87 -9.07 5.85
N SER A 35 7.14 -7.89 6.42
CA SER A 35 6.65 -7.49 7.74
C SER A 35 5.13 -7.33 7.81
N ASP A 36 4.47 -7.15 6.66
CA ASP A 36 3.03 -6.99 6.58
C ASP A 36 2.31 -8.36 6.57
N GLU A 37 3.06 -9.46 6.56
CA GLU A 37 2.52 -10.81 6.56
C GLU A 37 1.74 -11.10 7.84
N GLY A 38 0.51 -11.57 7.68
CA GLY A 38 -0.43 -11.77 8.80
C GLY A 38 -1.09 -10.49 9.31
N ASN A 39 -0.76 -9.31 8.78
CA ASN A 39 -1.48 -8.09 9.09
C ASN A 39 -2.90 -8.16 8.50
N ILE A 40 -3.88 -7.82 9.33
CA ILE A 40 -5.31 -7.86 8.99
C ILE A 40 -5.81 -6.43 9.04
N SER A 41 -6.29 -5.92 7.90
CA SER A 41 -7.00 -4.65 7.83
C SER A 41 -8.45 -4.85 7.43
N THR A 42 -9.35 -4.17 8.11
CA THR A 42 -10.80 -4.24 7.85
C THR A 42 -11.24 -2.95 7.19
N SER A 43 -11.92 -3.06 6.06
CA SER A 43 -12.55 -1.94 5.37
C SER A 43 -14.06 -2.13 5.38
N CYS A 44 -14.77 -1.16 5.94
CA CYS A 44 -16.21 -1.16 6.15
C CYS A 44 -16.81 0.04 5.44
N GLU A 45 -17.73 -0.20 4.52
CA GLU A 45 -18.50 0.84 3.84
C GLU A 45 -19.93 0.81 4.37
N TYR A 46 -20.36 1.93 4.98
CA TYR A 46 -21.68 2.08 5.58
C TYR A 46 -22.52 3.06 4.77
N ASP A 47 -23.67 2.62 4.29
CA ASP A 47 -24.65 3.47 3.62
C ASP A 47 -25.54 4.13 4.67
N THR A 48 -25.35 5.43 4.89
CA THR A 48 -26.12 6.21 5.86
C THR A 48 -27.58 6.42 5.48
N ILE A 49 -27.94 6.26 4.19
CA ILE A 49 -29.31 6.39 3.70
C ILE A 49 -30.09 5.10 3.95
N LYS A 50 -29.45 3.95 3.68
CA LYS A 50 -30.05 2.61 3.91
C LYS A 50 -29.86 2.09 5.32
N LYS A 51 -28.96 2.71 6.11
CA LYS A 51 -28.55 2.29 7.46
C LYS A 51 -28.01 0.86 7.51
N GLU A 52 -27.28 0.47 6.47
CA GLU A 52 -26.74 -0.90 6.32
C GLU A 52 -25.28 -0.83 5.84
N PHE A 53 -24.48 -1.83 6.22
CA PHE A 53 -23.14 -2.01 5.67
C PHE A 53 -23.25 -2.58 4.25
N THR A 54 -22.80 -1.84 3.25
CA THR A 54 -22.90 -2.23 1.84
C THR A 54 -21.69 -3.04 1.37
N SER A 55 -20.55 -2.91 2.04
CA SER A 55 -19.36 -3.70 1.74
C SER A 55 -18.48 -3.85 2.98
N ILE A 56 -18.18 -5.10 3.34
CA ILE A 56 -17.26 -5.44 4.42
C ILE A 56 -16.15 -6.31 3.85
N LYS A 57 -14.93 -5.79 3.84
CA LYS A 57 -13.76 -6.46 3.26
C LYS A 57 -12.66 -6.57 4.30
N ILE A 58 -12.26 -7.80 4.57
CA ILE A 58 -11.07 -8.10 5.36
C ILE A 58 -9.93 -8.32 4.36
N ILE A 59 -8.89 -7.51 4.49
CA ILE A 59 -7.69 -7.60 3.70
C ILE A 59 -6.63 -8.23 4.59
N THR A 60 -6.11 -9.38 4.17
CA THR A 60 -5.00 -10.06 4.85
C THR A 60 -3.88 -10.30 3.87
N ILE A 61 -2.65 -10.10 4.31
CA ILE A 61 -1.48 -10.46 3.49
C ILE A 61 -1.05 -11.88 3.88
N LYS A 62 -1.17 -12.83 2.94
CA LYS A 62 -0.73 -14.21 3.10
C LYS A 62 0.23 -14.57 1.97
N ASN A 63 1.40 -15.11 2.30
CA ASN A 63 2.41 -15.53 1.32
C ASN A 63 2.74 -14.42 0.31
N GLY A 64 2.93 -13.19 0.83
CA GLY A 64 3.24 -12.00 0.02
C GLY A 64 2.11 -11.49 -0.89
N LYS A 65 0.89 -12.02 -0.78
CA LYS A 65 -0.27 -11.59 -1.58
C LYS A 65 -1.36 -11.00 -0.70
N ARG A 66 -1.96 -9.91 -1.18
CA ARG A 66 -3.20 -9.35 -0.61
C ARG A 66 -4.36 -10.30 -0.94
N VAL A 67 -4.94 -10.89 0.08
CA VAL A 67 -6.14 -11.72 0.02
C VAL A 67 -7.29 -10.90 0.58
N ILE A 68 -8.36 -10.77 -0.19
CA ILE A 68 -9.56 -10.06 0.22
C ILE A 68 -10.63 -11.12 0.51
N THR A 69 -11.16 -11.12 1.72
CA THR A 69 -12.27 -11.97 2.12
C THR A 69 -13.45 -11.10 2.53
N GLU A 70 -14.66 -11.60 2.29
CA GLU A 70 -15.87 -10.97 2.84
C GLU A 70 -15.84 -11.07 4.36
N GLY A 71 -16.03 -9.94 5.03
CA GLY A 71 -16.21 -9.89 6.47
C GLY A 71 -17.68 -9.81 6.85
N THR A 72 -17.95 -9.81 8.14
CA THR A 72 -19.28 -9.74 8.73
C THR A 72 -19.48 -8.40 9.44
N GLU A 73 -20.72 -8.03 9.72
CA GLU A 73 -21.03 -6.79 10.46
C GLU A 73 -20.33 -6.73 11.84
N ALA A 74 -20.06 -7.88 12.45
CA ALA A 74 -19.31 -7.99 13.70
C ALA A 74 -17.83 -7.58 13.57
N ASP A 75 -17.25 -7.68 12.38
CA ASP A 75 -15.88 -7.23 12.11
C ASP A 75 -15.79 -5.70 12.03
N CYS A 76 -16.93 -5.04 11.73
CA CYS A 76 -17.06 -3.59 11.70
C CYS A 76 -17.64 -3.00 12.99
N SER A 77 -18.24 -3.80 13.88
CA SER A 77 -18.87 -3.31 15.11
C SER A 77 -17.89 -2.82 16.18
N ASN A 78 -16.60 -3.15 16.07
CA ASN A 78 -15.52 -2.61 16.90
C ASN A 78 -14.91 -1.31 16.36
N LEU A 79 -15.25 -0.90 15.14
CA LEU A 79 -14.94 0.45 14.65
C LEU A 79 -15.93 1.38 15.33
N ASN A 80 -15.53 1.91 16.48
CA ASN A 80 -16.27 2.92 17.20
C ASN A 80 -16.46 4.12 16.27
N PHE A 81 -17.61 4.21 15.59
CA PHE A 81 -18.07 5.42 14.91
C PHE A 81 -18.44 6.43 15.99
N ASN A 82 -17.44 6.90 16.75
CA ASN A 82 -17.58 8.03 17.63
C ASN A 82 -17.81 9.25 16.76
N ASN A 83 -19.05 9.69 16.79
CA ASN A 83 -19.55 10.98 16.31
C ASN A 83 -18.71 12.14 16.88
#